data_AF-A0A7X6HTM1-F1
#
_entry.id   AF-A0A7X6HTM1-F1
#
_cell.length_a   1.000
_cell.length_b   1.000
_cell.length_c   1.000
_cell.angle_alpha   90.00
_cell.angle_beta   90.00
_cell.angle_gamma   90.00
#
_symmetry.space_group_name_H-M   'P 1'
#
loop_
_entity.id
_entity.type
_entity.pdbx_description
1 polymer ?
#
loop_
_entity_poly.entity_id
_entity_poly.type
_entity_poly.pdbx_seq_one_letter_code
_entity_poly.pdbx_strand_id
1 'polypeptide(L)'
;MHRTTWQNINAIGATLIISIMPSLMPFTSGIEVLAVQAKSPQKLAIEAERWQQFASDRGGFSVLMPGKPTETIEPPKPQSRAGETRYFFVETEGGKVSYYVSYIEFPCLPSQLSVSEVNTLLNAARDGAVNNSTLLKESSIILNDNLGREIEIKTADGFRTKARIYWVHPRLYVLMTRTSGQTFPPASDRFLTSFKLLKTQAQKSNINSPQAPRNIAQKDEATELYKEGSELYDRGRFQEALVKLQKALEIVRKNGDREGEMVVLSRLGRTLDNLKQYDRALEVYQQALAIARQTSNRQGEGIILDYTGRLYQNTGDLAKALNFQQQALEIFRQINNSESSAIVLGNIGKIYHYQKQYDRALEAYQQTLVIFRQLNNRQGEGVMLDYIGTIYNSQGQYQKAMDFHEQALTIFKQIGNRRSQAIVMSNIGEVFANLDRREKAVESLEQALALFQEVGDRENASITINIIQRVRQKR
;
A
#
# COMPACT_ATOMS: atom_id res chain seq x y z
N MET A 1 7.20 16.87 28.86
CA MET A 1 8.36 17.36 28.08
C MET A 1 8.79 16.47 26.89
N HIS A 2 8.31 15.22 26.73
CA HIS A 2 8.79 14.30 25.66
C HIS A 2 7.94 14.23 24.36
N ARG A 3 6.78 14.89 24.28
CA ARG A 3 5.93 14.86 23.06
C ARG A 3 6.31 15.91 22.01
N THR A 4 6.89 17.03 22.44
CA THR A 4 7.32 18.14 21.56
C THR A 4 8.55 17.79 20.72
N THR A 5 9.41 16.88 21.19
CA THR A 5 10.58 16.40 20.43
C THR A 5 10.19 15.54 19.23
N TRP A 6 9.12 14.74 19.32
CA TRP A 6 8.66 13.86 18.23
C TRP A 6 7.89 14.59 17.12
N GLN A 7 7.07 15.59 17.45
CA GLN A 7 6.46 16.45 16.43
C GLN A 7 7.52 17.29 15.70
N ASN A 8 8.60 17.68 16.40
CA ASN A 8 9.75 18.30 15.76
C ASN A 8 10.54 17.34 14.87
N ILE A 9 10.52 16.01 15.08
CA ILE A 9 11.21 15.04 14.18
C ILE A 9 10.48 14.91 12.83
N ASN A 10 9.14 14.95 12.82
CA ASN A 10 8.38 15.03 11.56
C ASN A 10 8.58 16.37 10.84
N ALA A 11 8.68 17.47 11.59
CA ALA A 11 9.02 18.78 11.04
C ALA A 11 10.46 18.83 10.51
N ILE A 12 11.43 18.32 11.27
CA ILE A 12 12.83 18.19 10.88
C ILE A 12 12.96 17.32 9.63
N GLY A 13 12.25 16.18 9.55
CA GLY A 13 12.19 15.33 8.35
C GLY A 13 11.59 16.04 7.13
N ALA A 14 10.51 16.80 7.29
CA ALA A 14 9.90 17.58 6.22
C ALA A 14 10.76 18.79 5.77
N THR A 15 11.61 19.32 6.67
CA THR A 15 12.52 20.45 6.38
C THR A 15 13.95 19.99 6.01
N LEU A 16 14.27 18.70 6.13
CA LEU A 16 15.67 18.24 6.17
C LEU A 16 16.44 18.33 4.85
N ILE A 17 15.76 18.38 3.71
CA ILE A 17 16.40 18.38 2.38
C ILE A 17 15.71 19.42 1.48
N ILE A 18 15.89 20.70 1.79
CA ILE A 18 15.49 21.82 0.91
C ILE A 18 16.72 22.42 0.16
N SER A 19 17.87 21.74 0.13
CA SER A 19 19.04 22.24 -0.62
C SER A 19 19.85 21.17 -1.34
N ILE A 20 19.17 20.14 -1.85
CA ILE A 20 19.77 19.30 -2.88
C ILE A 20 19.20 19.75 -4.24
N MET A 21 20.01 20.55 -4.96
CA MET A 21 19.85 21.14 -6.31
C MET A 21 19.25 22.56 -6.37
N PRO A 22 19.43 23.36 -7.45
CA PRO A 22 20.57 23.60 -8.34
C PRO A 22 20.80 25.13 -8.48
N SER A 23 21.82 25.73 -7.85
CA SER A 23 21.98 27.19 -7.92
C SER A 23 23.43 27.69 -7.97
N LEU A 24 24.36 26.91 -8.53
CA LEU A 24 25.69 27.45 -8.85
C LEU A 24 25.74 28.24 -10.16
N MET A 25 24.62 28.43 -10.87
CA MET A 25 24.48 29.55 -11.82
C MET A 25 23.07 30.15 -11.77
N PRO A 26 22.92 31.48 -11.90
CA PRO A 26 21.64 32.14 -11.87
C PRO A 26 20.87 31.86 -13.17
N PHE A 27 19.61 31.44 -13.06
CA PHE A 27 18.50 32.24 -13.57
C PHE A 27 17.34 32.14 -12.56
N THR A 28 16.81 33.29 -12.21
CA THR A 28 15.87 33.64 -11.12
C THR A 28 14.52 32.90 -11.22
N SER A 29 13.93 32.35 -10.14
CA SER A 29 13.06 33.01 -9.12
C SER A 29 12.27 31.86 -8.44
N GLY A 30 11.82 31.81 -7.18
CA GLY A 30 11.85 32.66 -5.98
C GLY A 30 11.14 31.93 -4.81
N ILE A 31 11.33 32.44 -3.58
CA ILE A 31 10.55 32.29 -2.32
C ILE A 31 10.65 30.93 -1.57
N GLU A 32 11.30 30.78 -0.40
CA GLU A 32 11.00 31.16 1.03
C GLU A 32 10.00 30.17 1.71
N VAL A 33 10.29 29.46 2.82
CA VAL A 33 10.17 29.92 4.25
C VAL A 33 10.49 28.78 5.30
N LEU A 34 11.34 29.11 6.29
CA LEU A 34 11.39 28.88 7.79
C LEU A 34 11.13 27.49 8.47
N ALA A 35 11.73 27.09 9.62
CA ALA A 35 12.68 27.72 10.58
C ALA A 35 13.27 26.72 11.62
N VAL A 36 14.56 26.89 11.98
CA VAL A 36 15.02 27.24 13.34
C VAL A 36 16.20 28.22 13.18
N GLN A 37 16.21 29.30 13.97
CA GLN A 37 17.09 30.47 13.88
C GLN A 37 18.58 30.16 13.58
N ALA A 38 18.99 30.32 12.33
CA ALA A 38 20.37 30.63 11.95
C ALA A 38 20.33 31.78 10.94
N LYS A 39 21.20 32.78 11.16
CA LYS A 39 21.24 34.05 10.40
C LYS A 39 21.25 33.80 8.88
N SER A 40 20.52 34.66 8.17
CA SER A 40 20.31 34.70 6.71
C SER A 40 21.46 34.14 5.84
N PRO A 41 21.19 33.27 4.84
CA PRO A 41 22.20 32.87 3.87
C PRO A 41 22.42 34.01 2.86
N GLN A 42 23.63 34.55 2.79
CA GLN A 42 24.07 35.38 1.66
C GLN A 42 24.24 34.50 0.42
N LYS A 43 23.70 34.94 -0.73
CA LYS A 43 24.00 34.36 -2.04
C LYS A 43 25.46 34.63 -2.40
N LEU A 44 26.22 33.59 -2.75
CA LEU A 44 27.55 33.72 -3.33
C LEU A 44 27.70 32.80 -4.54
N ALA A 45 28.14 33.37 -5.66
CA ALA A 45 28.63 32.62 -6.81
C ALA A 45 30.04 32.11 -6.49
N ILE A 46 30.28 30.81 -6.67
CA ILE A 46 31.60 30.20 -6.44
C ILE A 46 32.23 29.96 -7.81
N GLU A 47 33.29 30.71 -8.11
CA GLU A 47 34.22 30.39 -9.20
C GLU A 47 35.11 29.23 -8.75
N ALA A 48 35.44 28.30 -9.65
CA ALA A 48 36.22 27.08 -9.35
C ALA A 48 37.56 27.38 -8.66
N GLU A 49 38.14 28.56 -8.89
CA GLU A 49 39.40 29.00 -8.29
C GLU A 49 39.28 29.46 -6.82
N ARG A 50 38.07 29.76 -6.31
CA ARG A 50 37.85 30.28 -4.94
C ARG A 50 37.48 29.20 -3.91
N TRP A 51 37.61 27.93 -4.27
CA TRP A 51 37.10 26.80 -3.50
C TRP A 51 37.82 26.59 -2.15
N GLN A 52 39.15 26.78 -2.10
CA GLN A 52 39.93 26.65 -0.86
C GLN A 52 39.49 27.65 0.22
N GLN A 53 39.13 28.87 -0.19
CA GLN A 53 38.67 29.91 0.72
C GLN A 53 37.28 29.59 1.28
N PHE A 54 36.38 29.07 0.45
CA PHE A 54 35.07 28.58 0.88
C PHE A 54 35.18 27.42 1.90
N ALA A 55 36.08 26.46 1.65
CA ALA A 55 36.30 25.31 2.54
C ALA A 55 36.85 25.74 3.92
N SER A 56 37.76 26.73 3.94
CA SER A 56 38.31 27.33 5.15
C SER A 56 37.24 28.09 5.97
N ASP A 57 36.36 28.83 5.30
CA ASP A 57 35.36 29.69 5.96
C ASP A 57 34.13 28.92 6.48
N ARG A 58 33.76 27.79 5.85
CA ARG A 58 32.50 27.07 6.14
C ARG A 58 32.69 25.62 6.59
N GLY A 59 33.92 25.10 6.62
CA GLY A 59 34.24 23.80 7.20
C GLY A 59 34.01 22.59 6.29
N GLY A 60 34.67 22.57 5.12
CA GLY A 60 34.77 21.40 4.22
C GLY A 60 36.20 20.87 4.11
N PHE A 61 36.39 19.62 3.64
CA PHE A 61 37.73 19.08 3.32
C PHE A 61 37.75 18.41 1.94
N SER A 62 38.92 18.46 1.29
CA SER A 62 39.18 17.85 -0.02
C SER A 62 39.85 16.48 0.18
N VAL A 63 39.48 15.49 -0.64
CA VAL A 63 40.22 14.22 -0.74
C VAL A 63 40.56 13.99 -2.19
N LEU A 64 41.86 13.98 -2.50
CA LEU A 64 42.35 13.64 -3.83
C LEU A 64 42.50 12.14 -4.02
N MET A 65 42.10 11.68 -5.21
CA MET A 65 42.34 10.36 -5.79
C MET A 65 43.43 10.51 -6.88
N PRO A 66 44.05 9.42 -7.38
CA PRO A 66 45.48 9.39 -7.65
C PRO A 66 45.95 10.33 -8.78
N GLY A 67 46.73 11.31 -8.34
CA GLY A 67 47.54 12.30 -9.04
C GLY A 67 48.08 13.22 -7.94
N LYS A 68 49.40 13.44 -7.84
CA LYS A 68 50.04 14.07 -6.67
C LYS A 68 49.40 15.44 -6.36
N PRO A 69 48.79 15.64 -5.19
CA PRO A 69 48.28 16.94 -4.79
C PRO A 69 49.18 17.66 -3.81
N THR A 70 49.18 18.98 -3.92
CA THR A 70 50.12 19.89 -3.26
C THR A 70 49.72 20.35 -1.87
N GLU A 71 48.49 20.13 -1.39
CA GLU A 71 48.11 20.51 0.00
C GLU A 71 47.05 19.59 0.62
N THR A 72 47.20 19.33 1.91
CA THR A 72 46.27 18.57 2.76
C THR A 72 45.58 19.58 3.68
N ILE A 73 44.25 19.73 3.59
CA ILE A 73 43.48 20.60 4.51
C ILE A 73 42.90 19.73 5.62
N GLU A 74 43.29 20.01 6.86
CA GLU A 74 42.80 19.27 8.04
C GLU A 74 41.27 19.41 8.20
N PRO A 75 40.57 18.34 8.64
CA PRO A 75 39.14 18.40 8.91
C PRO A 75 38.84 19.43 10.02
N PRO A 76 37.70 20.15 9.95
CA PRO A 76 37.34 21.12 10.98
C PRO A 76 37.22 20.47 12.37
N LYS A 77 37.74 21.17 13.39
CA LYS A 77 37.66 20.78 14.80
C LYS A 77 36.21 20.64 15.30
N PRO A 78 35.96 19.89 16.39
CA PRO A 78 34.63 19.36 16.79
C PRO A 78 33.66 20.38 17.41
N GLN A 79 33.60 21.61 16.89
CA GLN A 79 32.59 22.61 17.27
C GLN A 79 31.33 22.54 16.37
N SER A 80 30.89 21.34 15.94
CA SER A 80 29.70 21.22 15.07
C SER A 80 28.40 21.47 15.84
N ARG A 81 27.50 22.27 15.27
CA ARG A 81 26.12 22.40 15.76
C ARG A 81 25.24 21.34 15.10
N ALA A 82 24.26 20.82 15.84
CA ALA A 82 23.27 19.89 15.31
C ALA A 82 22.55 20.49 14.08
N GLY A 83 22.44 19.73 12.99
CA GLY A 83 21.71 20.14 11.79
C GLY A 83 22.50 20.93 10.73
N GLU A 84 23.81 21.12 10.89
CA GLU A 84 24.65 21.73 9.83
C GLU A 84 24.95 20.73 8.71
N THR A 85 24.61 21.08 7.47
CA THR A 85 24.98 20.32 6.27
C THR A 85 26.42 20.64 5.88
N ARG A 86 27.25 19.59 5.77
CA ARG A 86 28.62 19.70 5.27
C ARG A 86 28.75 19.11 3.89
N TYR A 87 29.61 19.69 3.07
CA TYR A 87 29.77 19.34 1.67
C TYR A 87 31.20 18.92 1.34
N PHE A 88 31.30 17.96 0.42
CA PHE A 88 32.50 17.47 -0.23
C PHE A 88 32.27 17.51 -1.73
N PHE A 89 33.28 17.96 -2.47
CA PHE A 89 33.21 18.08 -3.91
C PHE A 89 34.42 17.38 -4.52
N VAL A 90 34.18 16.61 -5.58
CA VAL A 90 35.25 16.05 -6.41
C VAL A 90 34.86 16.27 -7.87
N GLU A 91 35.65 17.09 -8.53
CA GLU A 91 35.54 17.34 -9.97
C GLU A 91 36.58 16.48 -10.69
N THR A 92 36.15 15.71 -11.68
CA THR A 92 37.06 14.91 -12.52
C THR A 92 37.50 15.71 -13.74
N GLU A 93 38.75 15.53 -14.16
CA GLU A 93 39.30 16.16 -15.37
C GLU A 93 38.34 16.05 -16.56
N GLY A 94 37.97 17.20 -17.13
CA GLY A 94 37.14 17.30 -18.33
C GLY A 94 35.64 17.63 -18.10
N GLY A 95 35.18 17.87 -16.87
CA GLY A 95 33.90 18.54 -16.57
C GLY A 95 32.59 17.81 -16.96
N LYS A 96 32.66 16.58 -17.50
CA LYS A 96 31.47 15.82 -17.95
C LYS A 96 30.69 15.11 -16.85
N VAL A 97 31.30 14.91 -15.68
CA VAL A 97 30.70 14.25 -14.52
C VAL A 97 31.14 15.00 -13.27
N SER A 98 30.18 15.29 -12.40
CA SER A 98 30.44 15.95 -11.11
C SER A 98 30.00 15.04 -9.97
N TYR A 99 30.83 14.97 -8.93
CA TYR A 99 30.55 14.20 -7.72
C TYR A 99 30.36 15.14 -6.53
N TYR A 100 29.32 14.86 -5.77
CA TYR A 100 28.93 15.63 -4.58
C TYR A 100 28.72 14.65 -3.43
N VAL A 101 29.33 14.88 -2.29
CA VAL A 101 28.91 14.21 -1.04
C VAL A 101 28.51 15.27 -0.04
N SER A 102 27.41 15.06 0.64
CA SER A 102 27.03 15.86 1.78
C SER A 102 26.67 14.97 2.95
N TYR A 103 26.78 15.51 4.15
CA TYR A 103 26.21 14.86 5.32
C TYR A 103 25.68 15.86 6.32
N ILE A 104 24.77 15.38 7.16
CA ILE A 104 24.17 16.13 8.27
C ILE A 104 24.38 15.32 9.55
N GLU A 105 24.78 15.99 10.63
CA GLU A 105 24.91 15.37 11.95
C GLU A 105 23.67 15.60 12.80
N PHE A 106 23.24 14.56 13.50
CA PHE A 106 22.12 14.55 14.44
C PHE A 106 22.57 14.16 15.85
N PRO A 107 23.42 14.97 16.51
CA PRO A 107 24.01 14.64 17.80
C PRO A 107 23.00 14.60 18.95
N CYS A 108 21.80 15.15 18.75
CA CYS A 108 20.72 15.18 19.74
C CYS A 108 19.71 14.02 19.62
N LEU A 109 19.88 13.12 18.65
CA LEU A 109 19.04 11.92 18.54
C LEU A 109 19.46 10.86 19.58
N PRO A 110 18.54 9.98 19.98
CA PRO A 110 18.86 8.83 20.83
C PRO A 110 20.06 8.04 20.28
N SER A 111 20.85 7.46 21.19
CA SER A 111 22.05 6.67 20.87
C SER A 111 21.74 5.38 20.08
N GLN A 112 20.47 4.98 20.01
CA GLN A 112 19.98 3.90 19.17
C GLN A 112 18.63 4.29 18.56
N LEU A 113 18.51 4.14 17.24
CA LEU A 113 17.27 4.31 16.49
C LEU A 113 16.82 2.94 15.95
N SER A 114 15.50 2.69 15.95
CA SER A 114 14.89 1.53 15.31
C SER A 114 14.97 1.62 13.78
N VAL A 115 14.82 0.48 13.10
CA VAL A 115 14.81 0.41 11.63
C VAL A 115 13.68 1.26 11.03
N SER A 116 12.53 1.37 11.69
CA SER A 116 11.43 2.22 11.24
C SER A 116 11.80 3.70 11.32
N GLU A 117 12.41 4.14 12.42
CA GLU A 117 12.84 5.55 12.60
C GLU A 117 13.92 5.93 11.58
N VAL A 118 14.86 5.03 11.30
CA VAL A 118 15.88 5.25 10.25
C VAL A 118 15.23 5.33 8.87
N ASN A 119 14.25 4.46 8.56
CA ASN A 119 13.52 4.55 7.29
C ASN A 119 12.75 5.85 7.14
N THR A 120 12.15 6.37 8.21
CA THR A 120 11.48 7.68 8.18
C THR A 120 12.47 8.79 7.80
N LEU A 121 13.68 8.77 8.38
CA LEU A 121 14.73 9.73 8.03
C LEU A 121 15.19 9.59 6.58
N LEU A 122 15.37 8.37 6.09
CA LEU A 122 15.77 8.10 4.71
C LEU A 122 14.69 8.49 3.68
N ASN A 123 13.41 8.26 3.98
CA ASN A 123 12.30 8.64 3.12
C ASN A 123 12.16 10.16 3.06
N ALA A 124 12.22 10.83 4.21
CA ALA A 124 12.27 12.29 4.29
C ALA A 124 13.41 12.86 3.43
N ALA A 125 14.57 12.24 3.49
CA ALA A 125 15.71 12.62 2.67
C ALA A 125 15.47 12.42 1.17
N ARG A 126 14.95 11.25 0.79
CA ARG A 126 14.58 10.94 -0.59
C ARG A 126 13.55 11.93 -1.12
N ASP A 127 12.51 12.25 -0.35
CA ASP A 127 11.44 13.15 -0.76
C ASP A 127 11.96 14.56 -1.00
N GLY A 128 12.85 15.07 -0.15
CA GLY A 128 13.47 16.37 -0.40
C GLY A 128 14.48 16.36 -1.56
N ALA A 129 15.17 15.25 -1.83
CA ALA A 129 16.03 15.13 -3.01
C ALA A 129 15.21 15.04 -4.31
N VAL A 130 14.02 14.46 -4.26
CA VAL A 130 13.09 14.38 -5.39
C VAL A 130 12.40 15.71 -5.62
N ASN A 131 11.88 16.38 -4.60
CA ASN A 131 11.13 17.65 -4.63
C ASN A 131 10.93 18.31 -6.01
N ASN A 132 11.93 19.05 -6.54
CA ASN A 132 11.88 19.80 -7.81
C ASN A 132 12.42 19.03 -9.04
N SER A 133 12.57 17.72 -8.91
CA SER A 133 13.12 16.79 -9.91
C SER A 133 12.13 15.64 -10.14
N THR A 134 12.22 14.98 -11.28
CA THR A 134 11.40 13.80 -11.57
C THR A 134 12.12 12.55 -11.09
N LEU A 135 11.53 11.80 -10.16
CA LEU A 135 12.02 10.47 -9.78
C LEU A 135 11.88 9.51 -10.96
N LEU A 136 13.00 9.02 -11.48
CA LEU A 136 13.04 8.06 -12.57
C LEU A 136 13.08 6.62 -12.06
N LYS A 137 13.87 6.38 -11.00
CA LYS A 137 14.08 5.07 -10.40
C LYS A 137 14.41 5.22 -8.93
N GLU A 138 13.95 4.28 -8.13
CA GLU A 138 14.35 4.14 -6.73
C GLU A 138 14.60 2.68 -6.42
N SER A 139 15.61 2.43 -5.58
CA SER A 139 15.84 1.13 -4.97
C SER A 139 16.38 1.30 -3.55
N SER A 140 16.02 0.35 -2.69
CA SER A 140 16.72 0.20 -1.42
C SER A 140 18.11 -0.36 -1.65
N ILE A 141 19.10 0.14 -0.91
CA ILE A 141 20.48 -0.31 -1.02
C ILE A 141 21.07 -0.58 0.36
N ILE A 142 22.03 -1.50 0.39
CA ILE A 142 22.82 -1.81 1.58
C ILE A 142 24.27 -1.58 1.22
N LEU A 143 24.94 -0.66 1.91
CA LEU A 143 26.38 -0.46 1.79
C LEU A 143 27.06 -0.55 3.14
N ASN A 144 28.06 -1.44 3.22
CA ASN A 144 28.87 -1.64 4.43
C ASN A 144 28.02 -1.84 5.70
N ASP A 145 26.93 -2.60 5.57
CA ASP A 145 25.96 -2.88 6.63
C ASP A 145 25.15 -1.66 7.09
N ASN A 146 25.03 -0.61 6.29
CA ASN A 146 24.18 0.55 6.59
C ASN A 146 23.00 0.61 5.61
N LEU A 147 21.83 0.97 6.13
CA LEU A 147 20.61 1.15 5.36
C LEU A 147 20.70 2.41 4.49
N GLY A 148 20.30 2.30 3.23
CA GLY A 148 20.25 3.44 2.33
C GLY A 148 19.21 3.32 1.20
N ARG A 149 19.14 4.39 0.41
CA ARG A 149 18.32 4.50 -0.81
C ARG A 149 19.18 4.94 -1.97
N GLU A 150 19.02 4.31 -3.12
CA GLU A 150 19.52 4.79 -4.40
C GLU A 150 18.34 5.36 -5.17
N ILE A 151 18.47 6.59 -5.63
CA ILE A 151 17.48 7.23 -6.48
C ILE A 151 18.16 7.78 -7.72
N GLU A 152 17.49 7.61 -8.85
CA GLU A 152 17.83 8.30 -10.09
C GLU A 152 16.74 9.34 -10.33
N ILE A 153 17.16 10.58 -10.49
CA ILE A 153 16.28 11.72 -10.71
C ILE A 153 16.69 12.44 -11.99
N LYS A 154 15.70 12.96 -12.72
CA LYS A 154 15.90 13.95 -13.77
C LYS A 154 15.68 15.32 -13.17
N THR A 155 16.73 16.13 -13.12
CA THR A 155 16.63 17.50 -12.60
C THR A 155 15.89 18.39 -13.61
N ALA A 156 15.32 19.50 -13.13
CA ALA A 156 14.54 20.42 -13.96
C ALA A 156 15.34 20.98 -15.17
N ASP A 157 16.66 21.10 -15.04
CA ASP A 157 17.60 21.51 -16.09
C ASP A 157 18.01 20.36 -17.05
N GLY A 158 17.36 19.19 -16.94
CA GLY A 158 17.47 18.09 -17.91
C GLY A 158 18.58 17.08 -17.63
N PHE A 159 19.38 17.27 -16.58
CA PHE A 159 20.46 16.34 -16.21
C PHE A 159 19.92 15.10 -15.51
N ARG A 160 20.66 13.99 -15.65
CA ARG A 160 20.43 12.80 -14.83
C ARG A 160 21.35 12.84 -13.62
N THR A 161 20.74 12.72 -12.45
CA THR A 161 21.44 12.62 -11.18
C THR A 161 21.13 11.29 -10.52
N LYS A 162 22.17 10.60 -10.07
CA LYS A 162 22.06 9.41 -9.24
C LYS A 162 22.45 9.78 -7.83
N ALA A 163 21.51 9.76 -6.90
CA ALA A 163 21.74 10.02 -5.50
C ALA A 163 21.69 8.73 -4.68
N ARG A 164 22.59 8.59 -3.72
CA ARG A 164 22.66 7.49 -2.78
C ARG A 164 22.68 8.05 -1.35
N ILE A 165 21.66 7.73 -0.58
CA ILE A 165 21.40 8.28 0.76
C ILE A 165 21.64 7.17 1.78
N TYR A 166 22.43 7.41 2.82
CA TYR A 166 22.77 6.42 3.85
C TYR A 166 22.70 6.98 5.26
N TRP A 167 22.22 6.16 6.19
CA TRP A 167 22.29 6.48 7.61
C TRP A 167 23.46 5.76 8.28
N VAL A 168 24.37 6.53 8.87
CA VAL A 168 25.51 6.06 9.65
C VAL A 168 25.52 6.88 10.94
N HIS A 169 24.85 6.38 11.99
CA HIS A 169 24.67 7.13 13.24
C HIS A 169 25.98 7.82 13.70
N PRO A 170 25.95 9.10 14.09
CA PRO A 170 24.82 10.03 14.13
C PRO A 170 24.61 10.84 12.83
N ARG A 171 25.10 10.38 11.69
CA ARG A 171 25.16 11.13 10.43
C ARG A 171 24.26 10.53 9.35
N LEU A 172 23.61 11.40 8.58
CA LEU A 172 22.97 11.04 7.32
C LEU A 172 23.83 11.54 6.16
N TYR A 173 24.26 10.63 5.29
CA TYR A 173 25.08 10.92 4.11
C TYR A 173 24.21 10.94 2.85
N VAL A 174 24.46 11.89 1.96
CA VAL A 174 23.91 11.92 0.60
C VAL A 174 25.06 12.08 -0.40
N LEU A 175 25.27 11.07 -1.22
CA LEU A 175 26.19 11.09 -2.36
C LEU A 175 25.39 11.32 -3.62
N MET A 176 25.85 12.19 -4.49
CA MET A 176 25.27 12.41 -5.81
C MET A 176 26.33 12.37 -6.89
N THR A 177 25.96 11.73 -7.99
CA THR A 177 26.68 11.79 -9.26
C THR A 177 25.76 12.41 -10.28
N ARG A 178 26.24 13.46 -10.95
CA ARG A 178 25.49 14.15 -12.01
C ARG A 178 26.20 13.98 -13.34
N THR A 179 25.44 13.71 -14.40
CA THR A 179 25.97 13.61 -15.77
C THR A 179 25.05 14.28 -16.79
N SER A 180 25.66 14.85 -17.83
CA SER A 180 24.97 15.36 -19.02
C SER A 180 24.70 14.26 -20.07
N GLY A 181 25.25 13.05 -19.91
CA GLY A 181 25.06 11.91 -20.83
C GLY A 181 23.84 11.03 -20.49
N GLN A 182 23.47 10.11 -21.40
CA GLN A 182 22.35 9.19 -21.18
C GLN A 182 22.64 8.09 -20.13
N THR A 183 23.92 7.75 -19.90
CA THR A 183 24.37 6.68 -19.00
C THR A 183 25.48 7.15 -18.06
N PHE A 184 25.50 6.60 -16.84
CA PHE A 184 26.56 6.88 -15.86
C PHE A 184 27.84 6.08 -16.21
N PRO A 185 29.03 6.70 -16.17
CA PRO A 185 30.28 5.97 -16.44
C PRO A 185 30.61 4.95 -15.34
N PRO A 186 31.27 3.81 -15.66
CA PRO A 186 31.61 2.76 -14.68
C PRO A 186 32.47 3.23 -13.50
N ALA A 187 33.28 4.28 -13.70
CA ALA A 187 34.13 4.85 -12.65
C ALA A 187 33.32 5.52 -11.52
N SER A 188 32.03 5.85 -11.76
CA SER A 188 31.17 6.46 -10.74
C SER A 188 30.92 5.58 -9.52
N ASP A 189 31.04 4.25 -9.66
CA ASP A 189 30.94 3.33 -8.53
C ASP A 189 32.26 3.25 -7.71
N ARG A 190 33.42 3.58 -8.27
CA ARG A 190 34.72 3.48 -7.58
C ARG A 190 34.88 4.46 -6.43
N PHE A 191 34.28 5.65 -6.53
CA PHE A 191 34.31 6.68 -5.48
C PHE A 191 33.65 6.20 -4.17
N LEU A 192 32.73 5.23 -4.25
CA LEU A 192 32.06 4.65 -3.09
C LEU A 192 32.93 3.67 -2.31
N THR A 193 33.85 2.97 -2.98
CA THR A 193 34.75 2.01 -2.33
C THR A 193 35.76 2.72 -1.43
N SER A 194 36.14 3.96 -1.77
CA SER A 194 37.07 4.79 -0.99
C SER A 194 36.50 5.23 0.37
N PHE A 195 35.18 5.21 0.55
CA PHE A 195 34.52 5.55 1.82
C PHE A 195 34.68 4.46 2.91
N LYS A 196 35.32 3.32 2.61
CA LYS A 196 35.78 2.35 3.63
C LYS A 196 36.57 3.03 4.77
N LEU A 197 37.27 4.14 4.49
CA LEU A 197 38.02 4.94 5.45
C LEU A 197 37.15 5.62 6.54
N LEU A 198 35.91 5.99 6.24
CA LEU A 198 35.04 6.66 7.21
C LEU A 198 34.47 5.70 8.26
N LYS A 199 34.31 4.40 7.92
CA LYS A 199 34.02 3.33 8.89
C LYS A 199 35.17 3.21 9.90
N THR A 200 36.42 3.30 9.46
CA THR A 200 37.62 3.20 10.33
C THR A 200 37.72 4.36 11.33
N GLN A 201 37.25 5.56 10.97
CA GLN A 201 37.21 6.71 11.88
C GLN A 201 35.98 6.69 12.82
N ALA A 202 34.82 6.25 12.34
CA ALA A 202 33.62 6.06 13.18
C ALA A 202 33.76 4.89 14.17
N GLN A 203 34.49 3.83 13.80
CA GLN A 203 34.78 2.70 14.69
C GLN A 203 35.65 3.08 15.89
N LYS A 204 36.52 4.10 15.78
CA LYS A 204 37.31 4.62 16.91
C LYS A 204 36.47 5.36 17.97
N SER A 205 35.21 5.69 17.68
CA SER A 205 34.33 6.47 18.57
C SER A 205 33.22 5.67 19.26
N ASN A 206 33.26 4.33 19.19
CA ASN A 206 32.33 3.44 19.90
C ASN A 206 30.84 3.72 19.58
N ILE A 207 30.54 3.99 18.30
CA ILE A 207 29.20 4.35 17.83
C ILE A 207 28.52 3.14 17.20
N ASN A 208 27.34 2.76 17.72
CA ASN A 208 26.51 1.68 17.17
C ASN A 208 25.75 2.16 15.92
N SER A 209 26.08 1.60 14.76
CA SER A 209 25.27 1.74 13.53
C SER A 209 24.02 0.84 13.59
N PRO A 210 22.89 1.23 12.98
CA PRO A 210 21.87 0.25 12.64
C PRO A 210 22.42 -0.65 11.53
N GLN A 211 22.76 -1.89 11.87
CA GLN A 211 23.11 -2.91 10.90
C GLN A 211 21.97 -3.05 9.88
N ALA A 212 22.29 -3.01 8.60
CA ALA A 212 21.37 -3.32 7.52
C ALA A 212 20.90 -4.77 7.69
N PRO A 213 19.62 -5.02 8.02
CA PRO A 213 19.20 -6.39 8.27
C PRO A 213 18.68 -6.97 6.97
N ARG A 214 18.98 -8.25 6.73
CA ARG A 214 18.18 -9.29 6.04
C ARG A 214 16.73 -8.90 5.64
N ASN A 215 16.04 -8.14 6.47
CA ASN A 215 14.69 -7.62 6.36
C ASN A 215 14.33 -6.90 5.04
N ILE A 216 15.23 -6.25 4.29
CA ILE A 216 14.84 -5.61 3.00
C ILE A 216 14.60 -6.67 1.92
N ALA A 217 15.58 -7.54 1.68
CA ALA A 217 15.45 -8.64 0.73
C ALA A 217 14.32 -9.60 1.15
N GLN A 218 14.17 -9.82 2.46
CA GLN A 218 13.05 -10.57 3.03
C GLN A 218 11.70 -9.83 2.87
N LYS A 219 11.66 -8.50 2.88
CA LYS A 219 10.42 -7.74 2.62
C LYS A 219 10.00 -7.84 1.16
N ASP A 220 10.95 -7.82 0.23
CA ASP A 220 10.68 -8.05 -1.19
C ASP A 220 10.19 -9.50 -1.43
N GLU A 221 10.83 -10.48 -0.79
CA GLU A 221 10.41 -11.89 -0.81
C GLU A 221 9.00 -12.10 -0.24
N ALA A 222 8.68 -11.49 0.91
CA ALA A 222 7.36 -11.58 1.52
C ALA A 222 6.27 -10.97 0.63
N THR A 223 6.59 -9.86 -0.04
CA THR A 223 5.67 -9.19 -0.97
C THR A 223 5.38 -10.08 -2.18
N GLU A 224 6.40 -10.74 -2.73
CA GLU A 224 6.22 -11.66 -3.86
C GLU A 224 5.41 -12.90 -3.47
N LEU A 225 5.72 -13.52 -2.33
CA LEU A 225 4.95 -14.64 -1.79
C LEU A 225 3.48 -14.27 -1.53
N TYR A 226 3.22 -13.05 -1.06
CA TYR A 226 1.85 -12.55 -0.88
C TYR A 226 1.11 -12.39 -2.21
N LYS A 227 1.77 -11.87 -3.25
CA LYS A 227 1.19 -11.75 -4.60
C LYS A 227 0.86 -13.11 -5.18
N GLU A 228 1.83 -14.04 -5.19
CA GLU A 228 1.61 -15.40 -5.65
C GLU A 228 0.47 -16.09 -4.89
N GLY A 229 0.44 -15.94 -3.56
CA GLY A 229 -0.63 -16.47 -2.72
C GLY A 229 -2.00 -15.86 -3.06
N SER A 230 -2.05 -14.57 -3.36
CA SER A 230 -3.28 -13.88 -3.76
C SER A 230 -3.76 -14.32 -5.14
N GLU A 231 -2.87 -14.50 -6.11
CA GLU A 231 -3.21 -15.02 -7.44
C GLU A 231 -3.73 -16.46 -7.36
N LEU A 232 -3.09 -17.31 -6.55
CA LEU A 232 -3.56 -18.67 -6.30
C LEU A 232 -4.95 -18.67 -5.65
N TYR A 233 -5.19 -17.76 -4.69
CA TYR A 233 -6.50 -17.57 -4.09
C TYR A 233 -7.55 -17.17 -5.15
N ASP A 234 -7.24 -16.22 -6.02
CA ASP A 234 -8.17 -15.74 -7.05
C ASP A 234 -8.48 -16.84 -8.10
N ARG A 235 -7.55 -17.79 -8.31
CA ARG A 235 -7.76 -19.00 -9.14
C ARG A 235 -8.45 -20.15 -8.39
N GLY A 236 -8.85 -19.95 -7.13
CA GLY A 236 -9.49 -20.98 -6.30
C GLY A 236 -8.54 -22.07 -5.78
N ARG A 237 -7.22 -21.93 -5.95
CA ARG A 237 -6.19 -22.88 -5.49
C ARG A 237 -5.84 -22.59 -4.02
N PHE A 238 -6.84 -22.71 -3.15
CA PHE A 238 -6.74 -22.24 -1.76
C PHE A 238 -5.67 -22.96 -0.93
N GLN A 239 -5.43 -24.25 -1.16
CA GLN A 239 -4.38 -24.99 -0.42
C GLN A 239 -2.97 -24.49 -0.75
N GLU A 240 -2.72 -24.12 -1.99
CA GLU A 240 -1.41 -23.60 -2.40
C GLU A 240 -1.24 -22.14 -1.97
N ALA A 241 -2.32 -21.36 -2.06
CA ALA A 241 -2.37 -20.01 -1.50
C ALA A 241 -2.03 -20.02 -0.01
N LEU A 242 -2.58 -20.98 0.75
CA LEU A 242 -2.33 -21.13 2.18
C LEU A 242 -0.83 -21.26 2.47
N VAL A 243 -0.14 -22.15 1.76
CA VAL A 243 1.31 -22.38 1.95
C VAL A 243 2.12 -21.11 1.66
N LYS A 244 1.81 -20.39 0.57
CA LYS A 244 2.51 -19.15 0.20
C LYS A 244 2.29 -18.04 1.23
N LEU A 245 1.05 -17.86 1.67
CA LEU A 245 0.68 -16.84 2.66
C LEU A 245 1.27 -17.13 4.04
N GLN A 246 1.40 -18.40 4.44
CA GLN A 246 2.09 -18.77 5.69
C GLN A 246 3.57 -18.39 5.66
N LYS A 247 4.28 -18.64 4.56
CA LYS A 247 5.67 -18.22 4.39
C LYS A 247 5.81 -16.70 4.40
N ALA A 248 4.93 -15.99 3.70
CA ALA A 248 4.89 -14.53 3.74
C ALA A 248 4.68 -14.02 5.18
N LEU A 249 3.79 -14.66 5.94
CA LEU A 249 3.47 -14.30 7.33
C LEU A 249 4.68 -14.45 8.26
N GLU A 250 5.43 -15.54 8.14
CA GLU A 250 6.65 -15.77 8.92
C GLU A 250 7.68 -14.65 8.69
N ILE A 251 7.83 -14.22 7.43
CA ILE A 251 8.79 -13.19 7.06
C ILE A 251 8.35 -11.80 7.56
N VAL A 252 7.09 -11.40 7.34
CA VAL A 252 6.61 -10.08 7.81
C VAL A 252 6.66 -9.97 9.34
N ARG A 253 6.38 -11.06 10.07
CA ARG A 253 6.55 -11.14 11.53
C ARG A 253 7.99 -10.94 11.97
N LYS A 254 8.91 -11.67 11.33
CA LYS A 254 10.35 -11.55 11.61
C LYS A 254 10.88 -10.14 11.33
N ASN A 255 10.32 -9.48 10.31
CA ASN A 255 10.70 -8.13 9.92
C ASN A 255 10.07 -7.05 10.82
N GLY A 256 9.10 -7.39 11.67
CA GLY A 256 8.33 -6.43 12.46
C GLY A 256 7.40 -5.54 11.64
N ASP A 257 7.09 -5.93 10.40
CA ASP A 257 6.19 -5.18 9.51
C ASP A 257 4.74 -5.45 9.92
N ARG A 258 4.22 -4.66 10.86
CA ARG A 258 2.86 -4.83 11.40
C ARG A 258 1.78 -4.64 10.34
N GLU A 259 1.94 -3.66 9.46
CA GLU A 259 0.97 -3.42 8.40
C GLU A 259 0.96 -4.57 7.38
N GLY A 260 2.15 -5.04 6.97
CA GLY A 260 2.28 -6.25 6.16
C GLY A 260 1.72 -7.50 6.83
N GLU A 261 1.96 -7.67 8.13
CA GLU A 261 1.39 -8.77 8.93
C GLU A 261 -0.14 -8.75 8.90
N MET A 262 -0.76 -7.57 9.12
CA MET A 262 -2.22 -7.42 9.05
C MET A 262 -2.77 -7.80 7.66
N VAL A 263 -2.13 -7.34 6.57
CA VAL A 263 -2.57 -7.62 5.20
C VAL A 263 -2.46 -9.12 4.89
N VAL A 264 -1.35 -9.76 5.24
CA VAL A 264 -1.14 -11.19 5.03
C VAL A 264 -2.11 -12.02 5.86
N LEU A 265 -2.31 -11.69 7.15
CA LEU A 265 -3.28 -12.36 8.01
C LEU A 265 -4.70 -12.22 7.44
N SER A 266 -5.10 -11.03 6.97
CA SER A 266 -6.44 -10.82 6.40
C SER A 266 -6.69 -11.71 5.18
N ARG A 267 -5.68 -11.88 4.30
CA ARG A 267 -5.77 -12.78 3.15
C ARG A 267 -5.75 -14.25 3.59
N LEU A 268 -4.89 -14.61 4.54
CA LEU A 268 -4.80 -15.96 5.10
C LEU A 268 -6.13 -16.40 5.73
N GLY A 269 -6.78 -15.52 6.50
CA GLY A 269 -8.09 -15.79 7.09
C GLY A 269 -9.15 -16.06 6.01
N ARG A 270 -9.15 -15.30 4.92
CA ARG A 270 -10.05 -15.57 3.77
C ARG A 270 -9.75 -16.91 3.11
N THR A 271 -8.48 -17.26 2.95
CA THR A 271 -8.08 -18.57 2.39
C THR A 271 -8.57 -19.70 3.28
N LEU A 272 -8.44 -19.57 4.60
CA LEU A 272 -8.91 -20.57 5.58
C LEU A 272 -10.44 -20.69 5.59
N ASP A 273 -11.18 -19.58 5.48
CA ASP A 273 -12.65 -19.57 5.35
C ASP A 273 -13.10 -20.35 4.10
N ASN A 274 -12.46 -20.13 2.94
CA ASN A 274 -12.75 -20.88 1.72
C ASN A 274 -12.39 -22.38 1.83
N LEU A 275 -11.40 -22.73 2.65
CA LEU A 275 -11.07 -24.11 3.00
C LEU A 275 -11.98 -24.71 4.08
N LYS A 276 -13.00 -23.96 4.54
CA LYS A 276 -13.94 -24.33 5.62
C LYS A 276 -13.26 -24.57 6.97
N GLN A 277 -12.08 -23.98 7.18
CA GLN A 277 -11.33 -24.06 8.44
C GLN A 277 -11.68 -22.85 9.32
N TYR A 278 -12.94 -22.78 9.74
CA TYR A 278 -13.52 -21.58 10.33
C TYR A 278 -12.86 -21.13 11.65
N ASP A 279 -12.53 -22.06 12.54
CA ASP A 279 -11.87 -21.74 13.81
C ASP A 279 -10.50 -21.08 13.59
N ARG A 280 -9.70 -21.64 12.68
CA ARG A 280 -8.39 -21.08 12.30
C ARG A 280 -8.53 -19.73 11.60
N ALA A 281 -9.56 -19.57 10.75
CA ALA A 281 -9.84 -18.29 10.11
C ALA A 281 -10.17 -17.20 11.16
N LEU A 282 -10.97 -17.55 12.16
CA LEU A 282 -11.34 -16.63 13.25
C LEU A 282 -10.12 -16.20 14.07
N GLU A 283 -9.24 -17.13 14.45
CA GLU A 283 -7.99 -16.82 15.15
C GLU A 283 -7.12 -15.84 14.35
N VAL A 284 -6.98 -16.08 13.05
CA VAL A 284 -6.19 -15.24 12.15
C VAL A 284 -6.82 -13.84 11.98
N TYR A 285 -8.15 -13.76 11.86
CA TYR A 285 -8.85 -12.47 11.83
C TYR A 285 -8.73 -11.69 13.13
N GLN A 286 -8.78 -12.36 14.29
CA GLN A 286 -8.57 -11.71 15.59
C GLN A 286 -7.16 -11.12 15.71
N GLN A 287 -6.13 -11.84 15.24
CA GLN A 287 -4.76 -11.32 15.18
C GLN A 287 -4.66 -10.09 14.26
N ALA A 288 -5.25 -10.17 13.06
CA ALA A 288 -5.26 -9.04 12.12
C ALA A 288 -5.99 -7.82 12.71
N LEU A 289 -7.14 -8.04 13.37
CA LEU A 289 -7.96 -6.99 13.97
C LEU A 289 -7.21 -6.29 15.11
N ALA A 290 -6.51 -7.05 15.95
CA ALA A 290 -5.67 -6.49 17.02
C ALA A 290 -4.60 -5.56 16.44
N ILE A 291 -3.94 -5.96 15.35
CA ILE A 291 -2.93 -5.14 14.68
C ILE A 291 -3.57 -3.89 14.08
N ALA A 292 -4.68 -4.01 13.34
CA ALA A 292 -5.38 -2.87 12.73
C ALA A 292 -5.74 -1.79 13.78
N ARG A 293 -6.20 -2.21 14.96
CA ARG A 293 -6.48 -1.32 16.09
C ARG A 293 -5.21 -0.68 16.68
N GLN A 294 -4.15 -1.46 16.85
CA GLN A 294 -2.86 -0.96 17.37
C GLN A 294 -2.21 0.05 16.42
N THR A 295 -2.31 -0.15 15.11
CA THR A 295 -1.77 0.76 14.09
C THR A 295 -2.72 1.90 13.73
N SER A 296 -3.92 1.95 14.35
CA SER A 296 -4.99 2.90 14.02
C SER A 296 -5.42 2.85 12.55
N ASN A 297 -5.25 1.70 11.88
CA ASN A 297 -5.68 1.49 10.51
C ASN A 297 -7.19 1.20 10.46
N ARG A 298 -7.99 2.26 10.37
CA ARG A 298 -9.46 2.15 10.35
C ARG A 298 -9.99 1.44 9.11
N GLN A 299 -9.38 1.64 7.94
CA GLN A 299 -9.78 0.91 6.73
C GLN A 299 -9.58 -0.61 6.90
N GLY A 300 -8.41 -1.02 7.41
CA GLY A 300 -8.10 -2.41 7.71
C GLY A 300 -9.04 -3.00 8.77
N GLU A 301 -9.30 -2.25 9.84
CA GLU A 301 -10.24 -2.65 10.90
C GLU A 301 -11.63 -2.96 10.34
N GLY A 302 -12.20 -2.05 9.53
CA GLY A 302 -13.51 -2.24 8.89
C GLY A 302 -13.54 -3.47 7.97
N ILE A 303 -12.49 -3.68 7.18
CA ILE A 303 -12.38 -4.84 6.28
C ILE A 303 -12.36 -6.15 7.06
N ILE A 304 -11.58 -6.24 8.14
CA ILE A 304 -11.45 -7.46 8.95
C ILE A 304 -12.75 -7.76 9.71
N LEU A 305 -13.45 -6.71 10.19
CA LEU A 305 -14.76 -6.86 10.81
C LEU A 305 -15.81 -7.37 9.81
N ASP A 306 -15.85 -6.86 8.57
CA ASP A 306 -16.71 -7.41 7.50
C ASP A 306 -16.39 -8.89 7.25
N TYR A 307 -15.10 -9.25 7.17
CA TYR A 307 -14.68 -10.63 6.94
C TYR A 307 -15.12 -11.55 8.08
N THR A 308 -14.96 -11.10 9.32
CA THR A 308 -15.41 -11.82 10.52
C THR A 308 -16.93 -11.97 10.54
N GLY A 309 -17.67 -10.92 10.15
CA GLY A 309 -19.13 -10.97 10.04
C GLY A 309 -19.59 -12.00 9.01
N ARG A 310 -18.93 -12.07 7.85
CA ARG A 310 -19.23 -13.09 6.83
C ARG A 310 -18.89 -14.51 7.28
N LEU A 311 -17.79 -14.70 8.02
CA LEU A 311 -17.43 -15.99 8.62
C LEU A 311 -18.55 -16.49 9.57
N TYR A 312 -19.06 -15.62 10.45
CA TYR A 312 -20.18 -15.97 11.32
C TYR A 312 -21.47 -16.25 10.56
N GLN A 313 -21.71 -15.52 9.46
CA GLN A 313 -22.83 -15.82 8.58
C GLN A 313 -22.71 -17.22 7.96
N ASN A 314 -21.51 -17.63 7.51
CA ASN A 314 -21.24 -18.95 6.95
C ASN A 314 -21.41 -20.09 7.97
N THR A 315 -21.10 -19.81 9.24
CA THR A 315 -21.26 -20.79 10.35
C THR A 315 -22.64 -20.75 11.00
N GLY A 316 -23.52 -19.82 10.59
CA GLY A 316 -24.91 -19.74 11.03
C GLY A 316 -25.17 -18.88 12.28
N ASP A 317 -24.15 -18.29 12.90
CA ASP A 317 -24.32 -17.35 14.02
C ASP A 317 -24.68 -15.96 13.50
N LEU A 318 -25.94 -15.80 13.07
CA LEU A 318 -26.44 -14.58 12.45
C LEU A 318 -26.41 -13.37 13.41
N ALA A 319 -26.46 -13.60 14.72
CA ALA A 319 -26.41 -12.54 15.72
C ALA A 319 -25.01 -11.92 15.80
N LYS A 320 -23.96 -12.76 15.88
CA LYS A 320 -22.57 -12.28 15.81
C LYS A 320 -22.28 -11.67 14.44
N ALA A 321 -22.73 -12.30 13.37
CA ALA A 321 -22.56 -11.78 12.02
C ALA A 321 -23.08 -10.33 11.92
N LEU A 322 -24.30 -10.08 12.42
CA LEU A 322 -24.90 -8.75 12.42
C LEU A 322 -24.09 -7.75 13.24
N ASN A 323 -23.64 -8.14 14.44
CA ASN A 323 -22.85 -7.27 15.30
C ASN A 323 -21.52 -6.84 14.64
N PHE A 324 -20.79 -7.78 14.04
CA PHE A 324 -19.54 -7.47 13.33
C PHE A 324 -19.78 -6.60 12.09
N GLN A 325 -20.84 -6.86 11.33
CA GLN A 325 -21.19 -6.03 10.17
C GLN A 325 -21.60 -4.61 10.58
N GLN A 326 -22.32 -4.43 11.69
CA GLN A 326 -22.65 -3.11 12.22
C GLN A 326 -21.41 -2.32 12.64
N GLN A 327 -20.44 -2.97 13.29
CA GLN A 327 -19.16 -2.33 13.61
C GLN A 327 -18.38 -1.92 12.34
N ALA A 328 -18.34 -2.79 11.33
CA ALA A 328 -17.69 -2.48 10.05
C ALA A 328 -18.37 -1.29 9.34
N LEU A 329 -19.70 -1.25 9.32
CA LEU A 329 -20.47 -0.16 8.71
C LEU A 329 -20.17 1.18 9.39
N GLU A 330 -20.14 1.19 10.71
CA GLU A 330 -19.84 2.39 11.50
C GLU A 330 -18.43 2.92 11.17
N ILE A 331 -17.43 2.04 11.09
CA ILE A 331 -16.08 2.43 10.69
C ILE A 331 -16.05 3.01 9.27
N PHE A 332 -16.68 2.34 8.30
CA PHE A 332 -16.68 2.82 6.92
C PHE A 332 -17.41 4.15 6.75
N ARG A 333 -18.46 4.41 7.55
CA ARG A 333 -19.11 5.72 7.63
C ARG A 333 -18.18 6.78 8.22
N GLN A 334 -17.49 6.48 9.32
CA GLN A 334 -16.56 7.42 9.95
C GLN A 334 -15.42 7.87 9.02
N ILE A 335 -14.94 6.98 8.14
CA ILE A 335 -13.88 7.30 7.17
C ILE A 335 -14.43 7.71 5.80
N ASN A 336 -15.74 7.93 5.67
CA ASN A 336 -16.43 8.32 4.43
C ASN A 336 -16.19 7.36 3.24
N ASN A 337 -15.98 6.07 3.51
CA ASN A 337 -15.85 5.05 2.47
C ASN A 337 -17.25 4.54 2.06
N SER A 338 -17.88 5.28 1.14
CA SER A 338 -19.24 5.01 0.67
C SER A 338 -19.38 3.64 -0.01
N GLU A 339 -18.37 3.21 -0.75
CA GLU A 339 -18.38 1.91 -1.43
C GLU A 339 -18.39 0.75 -0.42
N SER A 340 -17.47 0.78 0.55
CA SER A 340 -17.41 -0.27 1.58
C SER A 340 -18.63 -0.23 2.50
N SER A 341 -19.17 0.96 2.79
CA SER A 341 -20.42 1.12 3.54
C SER A 341 -21.60 0.45 2.81
N ALA A 342 -21.71 0.61 1.49
CA ALA A 342 -22.76 -0.02 0.69
C ALA A 342 -22.62 -1.56 0.71
N ILE A 343 -21.40 -2.08 0.52
CA ILE A 343 -21.15 -3.53 0.55
C ILE A 343 -21.58 -4.14 1.89
N VAL A 344 -21.16 -3.52 3.01
CA VAL A 344 -21.52 -3.99 4.35
C VAL A 344 -23.02 -3.87 4.62
N LEU A 345 -23.65 -2.78 4.20
CA LEU A 345 -25.10 -2.60 4.35
C LEU A 345 -25.89 -3.67 3.57
N GLY A 346 -25.41 -4.04 2.38
CA GLY A 346 -25.94 -5.18 1.63
C GLY A 346 -25.77 -6.51 2.38
N ASN A 347 -24.63 -6.74 3.04
CA ASN A 347 -24.41 -7.91 3.88
C ASN A 347 -25.37 -7.94 5.08
N ILE A 348 -25.64 -6.78 5.71
CA ILE A 348 -26.65 -6.65 6.77
C ILE A 348 -28.05 -7.02 6.25
N GLY A 349 -28.41 -6.54 5.06
CA GLY A 349 -29.67 -6.93 4.40
C GLY A 349 -29.78 -8.44 4.19
N LYS A 350 -28.68 -9.09 3.78
CA LYS A 350 -28.59 -10.56 3.65
C LYS A 350 -28.79 -11.29 4.96
N ILE A 351 -28.24 -10.78 6.06
CA ILE A 351 -28.45 -11.36 7.39
C ILE A 351 -29.93 -11.25 7.80
N TYR A 352 -30.56 -10.08 7.62
CA TYR A 352 -32.00 -9.94 7.89
C TYR A 352 -32.86 -10.85 7.03
N HIS A 353 -32.49 -11.05 5.77
CA HIS A 353 -33.14 -12.01 4.89
C HIS A 353 -33.08 -13.43 5.47
N TYR A 354 -31.90 -13.91 5.88
CA TYR A 354 -31.79 -15.25 6.50
C TYR A 354 -32.58 -15.37 7.81
N GLN A 355 -32.74 -14.27 8.55
CA GLN A 355 -33.61 -14.20 9.72
C GLN A 355 -35.11 -14.06 9.38
N LYS A 356 -35.48 -14.06 8.09
CA LYS A 356 -36.84 -13.80 7.58
C LYS A 356 -37.43 -12.45 8.01
N GLN A 357 -36.58 -11.48 8.38
CA GLN A 357 -36.95 -10.10 8.67
C GLN A 357 -37.00 -9.30 7.35
N TYR A 358 -37.97 -9.64 6.51
CA TYR A 358 -38.04 -9.16 5.12
C TYR A 358 -38.08 -7.63 5.00
N ASP A 359 -38.80 -6.93 5.88
CA ASP A 359 -38.91 -5.47 5.83
C ASP A 359 -37.56 -4.78 6.08
N ARG A 360 -36.79 -5.27 7.05
CA ARG A 360 -35.44 -4.75 7.35
C ARG A 360 -34.43 -5.10 6.26
N ALA A 361 -34.59 -6.28 5.64
CA ALA A 361 -33.78 -6.67 4.49
C ALA A 361 -34.03 -5.73 3.30
N LEU A 362 -35.30 -5.45 2.99
CA LEU A 362 -35.70 -4.52 1.93
C LEU A 362 -35.15 -3.12 2.19
N GLU A 363 -35.28 -2.59 3.41
CA GLU A 363 -34.74 -1.28 3.78
C GLU A 363 -33.23 -1.22 3.51
N ALA A 364 -32.47 -2.20 4.00
CA ALA A 364 -31.02 -2.25 3.82
C ALA A 364 -30.62 -2.38 2.34
N TYR A 365 -31.30 -3.22 1.57
CA TYR A 365 -31.04 -3.37 0.14
C TYR A 365 -31.41 -2.12 -0.67
N GLN A 366 -32.50 -1.44 -0.33
CA GLN A 366 -32.90 -0.19 -0.99
C GLN A 366 -31.91 0.95 -0.71
N GLN A 367 -31.46 1.10 0.53
CA GLN A 367 -30.41 2.06 0.87
C GLN A 367 -29.11 1.75 0.13
N THR A 368 -28.72 0.47 0.06
CA THR A 368 -27.54 0.02 -0.68
C THR A 368 -27.67 0.29 -2.19
N LEU A 369 -28.85 0.05 -2.76
CA LEU A 369 -29.16 0.32 -4.17
C LEU A 369 -28.98 1.80 -4.52
N VAL A 370 -29.45 2.71 -3.66
CA VAL A 370 -29.26 4.16 -3.85
C VAL A 370 -27.77 4.51 -3.90
N ILE A 371 -26.95 3.97 -3.00
CA ILE A 371 -25.52 4.23 -2.98
C ILE A 371 -24.84 3.67 -4.24
N PHE A 372 -25.14 2.43 -4.65
CA PHE A 372 -24.55 1.88 -5.88
C PHE A 372 -24.93 2.64 -7.14
N ARG A 373 -26.15 3.19 -7.21
CA ARG A 373 -26.54 4.11 -8.30
C ARG A 373 -25.72 5.39 -8.28
N GLN A 374 -25.53 6.01 -7.12
CA GLN A 374 -24.70 7.21 -6.97
C GLN A 374 -23.24 6.96 -7.35
N LEU A 375 -22.72 5.76 -7.06
CA LEU A 375 -21.37 5.34 -7.43
C LEU A 375 -21.24 4.85 -8.88
N ASN A 376 -22.33 4.83 -9.65
CA ASN A 376 -22.40 4.21 -10.99
C ASN A 376 -21.94 2.74 -11.00
N ASN A 377 -22.07 2.02 -9.89
CA ASN A 377 -21.72 0.61 -9.78
C ASN A 377 -22.87 -0.25 -10.31
N ARG A 378 -22.90 -0.45 -11.63
CA ARG A 378 -23.95 -1.22 -12.31
C ARG A 378 -24.00 -2.68 -11.87
N GLN A 379 -22.85 -3.30 -11.57
CA GLN A 379 -22.83 -4.66 -11.04
C GLN A 379 -23.55 -4.73 -9.69
N GLY A 380 -23.23 -3.83 -8.75
CA GLY A 380 -23.87 -3.75 -7.44
C GLY A 380 -25.36 -3.42 -7.52
N GLU A 381 -25.74 -2.53 -8.43
CA GLU A 381 -27.15 -2.20 -8.69
C GLU A 381 -27.96 -3.43 -9.11
N GLY A 382 -27.46 -4.20 -10.08
CA GLY A 382 -28.11 -5.43 -10.54
C GLY A 382 -28.27 -6.46 -9.41
N VAL A 383 -27.24 -6.63 -8.58
CA VAL A 383 -27.29 -7.58 -7.44
C VAL A 383 -28.34 -7.15 -6.41
N MET A 384 -28.43 -5.87 -6.07
CA MET A 384 -29.44 -5.39 -5.10
C MET A 384 -30.87 -5.53 -5.64
N LEU A 385 -31.09 -5.24 -6.93
CA LEU A 385 -32.40 -5.44 -7.56
C LEU A 385 -32.82 -6.92 -7.52
N ASP A 386 -31.90 -7.84 -7.82
CA ASP A 386 -32.17 -9.29 -7.74
C ASP A 386 -32.48 -9.77 -6.31
N TYR A 387 -31.76 -9.25 -5.31
CA TYR A 387 -32.04 -9.55 -3.91
C TYR A 387 -33.40 -9.02 -3.46
N ILE A 388 -33.77 -7.80 -3.87
CA ILE A 388 -35.10 -7.25 -3.61
C ILE A 388 -36.19 -8.12 -4.27
N GLY A 389 -35.97 -8.55 -5.51
CA GLY A 389 -36.87 -9.48 -6.21
C GLY A 389 -37.07 -10.80 -5.45
N THR A 390 -35.97 -11.37 -4.96
CA THR A 390 -35.98 -12.59 -4.14
C THR A 390 -36.80 -12.45 -2.86
N ILE A 391 -36.71 -11.29 -2.19
CA ILE A 391 -37.53 -11.02 -0.99
C ILE A 391 -39.01 -10.97 -1.35
N TYR A 392 -39.39 -10.25 -2.42
CA TYR A 392 -40.78 -10.19 -2.85
C TYR A 392 -41.32 -11.55 -3.26
N ASN A 393 -40.51 -12.38 -3.91
CA ASN A 393 -40.89 -13.77 -4.23
C ASN A 393 -41.17 -14.57 -2.93
N SER A 394 -40.30 -14.43 -1.93
CA SER A 394 -40.46 -15.09 -0.62
C SER A 394 -41.72 -14.63 0.14
N GLN A 395 -42.17 -13.39 -0.10
CA GLN A 395 -43.41 -12.84 0.44
C GLN A 395 -44.65 -13.16 -0.41
N GLY A 396 -44.53 -13.91 -1.51
CA GLY A 396 -45.62 -14.22 -2.45
C GLY A 396 -46.05 -13.06 -3.35
N GLN A 397 -45.29 -11.96 -3.35
CA GLN A 397 -45.54 -10.79 -4.20
C GLN A 397 -44.88 -10.97 -5.57
N TYR A 398 -45.34 -11.98 -6.32
CA TYR A 398 -44.67 -12.47 -7.53
C TYR A 398 -44.54 -11.43 -8.66
N GLN A 399 -45.52 -10.53 -8.82
CA GLN A 399 -45.42 -9.48 -9.84
C GLN A 399 -44.27 -8.52 -9.53
N LYS A 400 -44.16 -8.05 -8.28
CA LYS A 400 -43.05 -7.19 -7.86
C LYS A 400 -41.72 -7.92 -8.00
N ALA A 401 -41.67 -9.20 -7.64
CA ALA A 401 -40.47 -10.01 -7.82
C ALA A 401 -40.01 -10.02 -9.29
N MET A 402 -40.94 -10.26 -10.22
CA MET A 402 -40.67 -10.23 -11.66
C MET A 402 -40.13 -8.86 -12.11
N ASP A 403 -40.79 -7.76 -11.71
CA ASP A 403 -40.38 -6.41 -12.10
C ASP A 403 -38.93 -6.09 -11.66
N PHE A 404 -38.53 -6.54 -10.47
CA PHE A 404 -37.17 -6.34 -9.95
C PHE A 404 -36.14 -7.27 -10.62
N HIS A 405 -36.48 -8.55 -10.85
CA HIS A 405 -35.60 -9.47 -11.56
C HIS A 405 -35.39 -9.04 -13.03
N GLU A 406 -36.42 -8.56 -13.72
CA GLU A 406 -36.30 -8.05 -15.10
C GLU A 406 -35.38 -6.82 -15.20
N GLN A 407 -35.47 -5.91 -14.21
CA GLN A 407 -34.53 -4.80 -14.09
C GLN A 407 -33.10 -5.32 -13.89
N ALA A 408 -32.87 -6.24 -12.94
CA ALA A 408 -31.56 -6.84 -12.69
C ALA A 408 -30.99 -7.52 -13.95
N LEU A 409 -31.80 -8.30 -14.66
CA LEU A 409 -31.44 -8.98 -15.90
C LEU A 409 -31.03 -7.98 -16.99
N THR A 410 -31.77 -6.88 -17.12
CA THR A 410 -31.45 -5.80 -18.06
C THR A 410 -30.07 -5.21 -17.76
N ILE A 411 -29.75 -4.96 -16.49
CA ILE A 411 -28.43 -4.46 -16.09
C ILE A 411 -27.33 -5.48 -16.42
N PHE A 412 -27.51 -6.74 -16.04
CA PHE A 412 -26.49 -7.77 -16.29
C PHE A 412 -26.29 -8.07 -17.78
N LYS A 413 -27.31 -7.89 -18.62
CA LYS A 413 -27.18 -7.89 -20.09
C LYS A 413 -26.33 -6.72 -20.58
N GLN A 414 -26.61 -5.51 -20.10
CA GLN A 414 -25.88 -4.30 -20.49
C GLN A 414 -24.37 -4.38 -20.17
N ILE A 415 -24.01 -4.94 -19.01
CA ILE A 415 -22.60 -5.06 -18.59
C ILE A 415 -21.95 -6.39 -19.00
N GLY A 416 -22.66 -7.26 -19.73
CA GLY A 416 -22.13 -8.53 -20.23
C GLY A 416 -21.87 -9.61 -19.15
N ASN A 417 -22.43 -9.49 -17.94
CA ASN A 417 -22.21 -10.46 -16.87
C ASN A 417 -23.10 -11.71 -17.06
N ARG A 418 -22.64 -12.66 -17.88
CA ARG A 418 -23.36 -13.89 -18.22
C ARG A 418 -23.74 -14.75 -17.01
N ARG A 419 -22.84 -14.88 -16.04
CA ARG A 419 -23.12 -15.64 -14.80
C ARG A 419 -24.29 -15.05 -14.02
N SER A 420 -24.32 -13.74 -13.86
CA SER A 420 -25.40 -13.07 -13.13
C SER A 420 -26.72 -13.07 -13.91
N GLN A 421 -26.67 -13.00 -15.25
CA GLN A 421 -27.85 -13.22 -16.10
C GLN A 421 -28.48 -14.58 -15.82
N ALA A 422 -27.66 -15.66 -15.79
CA ALA A 422 -28.13 -17.01 -15.51
C ALA A 422 -28.80 -17.13 -14.12
N ILE A 423 -28.19 -16.53 -13.09
CA ILE A 423 -28.77 -16.51 -11.73
C ILE A 423 -30.15 -15.85 -11.73
N VAL A 424 -30.27 -14.67 -12.31
CA VAL A 424 -31.56 -13.95 -12.36
C VAL A 424 -32.60 -14.71 -13.18
N MET A 425 -32.21 -15.35 -14.28
CA MET A 425 -33.12 -16.19 -15.09
C MET A 425 -33.59 -17.44 -14.33
N SER A 426 -32.74 -18.02 -13.47
CA SER A 426 -33.16 -19.09 -12.56
C SER A 426 -34.20 -18.57 -11.56
N ASN A 427 -33.96 -17.39 -10.96
CA ASN A 427 -34.91 -16.76 -10.02
C ASN A 427 -36.27 -16.46 -10.69
N ILE A 428 -36.26 -15.96 -11.93
CA ILE A 428 -37.47 -15.76 -12.75
C ILE A 428 -38.19 -17.10 -12.98
N GLY A 429 -37.45 -18.17 -13.27
CA GLY A 429 -38.00 -19.51 -13.41
C GLY A 429 -38.70 -20.00 -12.13
N GLU A 430 -38.12 -19.72 -10.96
CA GLU A 430 -38.75 -20.02 -9.67
C GLU A 430 -40.01 -19.19 -9.42
N VAL A 431 -40.02 -17.90 -9.79
CA VAL A 431 -41.23 -17.07 -9.72
C VAL A 431 -42.34 -17.65 -10.60
N PHE A 432 -42.03 -18.08 -11.83
CA PHE A 432 -43.01 -18.77 -12.68
C PHE A 432 -43.50 -20.09 -12.09
N ALA A 433 -42.62 -20.86 -11.45
CA ALA A 433 -43.00 -22.10 -10.77
C ALA A 433 -43.94 -21.86 -9.59
N ASN A 434 -43.75 -20.76 -8.85
CA ASN A 434 -44.63 -20.34 -7.75
C ASN A 434 -45.99 -19.81 -8.24
N LEU A 435 -46.04 -19.29 -9.47
CA LEU A 435 -47.27 -18.93 -10.18
C LEU A 435 -47.94 -20.12 -10.90
N ASP A 436 -47.44 -21.35 -10.70
CA ASP A 436 -47.85 -22.58 -11.39
C ASP A 436 -47.80 -22.49 -12.93
N ARG A 437 -46.97 -21.59 -13.48
CA ARG A 437 -46.71 -21.45 -14.92
C ARG A 437 -45.54 -22.35 -15.34
N ARG A 438 -45.75 -23.66 -15.30
CA ARG A 438 -44.70 -24.69 -15.46
C ARG A 438 -43.89 -24.57 -16.74
N GLU A 439 -44.54 -24.35 -17.88
CA GLU A 439 -43.85 -24.23 -19.18
C GLU A 439 -42.86 -23.07 -19.19
N LYS A 440 -43.30 -21.88 -18.75
CA LYS A 440 -42.45 -20.68 -18.65
C LYS A 440 -41.32 -20.85 -17.63
N ALA A 441 -41.60 -21.54 -16.53
CA ALA A 441 -40.58 -21.85 -15.53
C ALA A 441 -39.46 -22.71 -16.11
N VAL A 442 -39.81 -23.81 -16.80
CA VAL A 442 -38.83 -24.70 -17.44
C VAL A 442 -38.05 -23.97 -18.53
N GLU A 443 -38.71 -23.18 -19.37
CA GLU A 443 -38.04 -22.39 -20.41
C GLU A 443 -36.97 -21.45 -19.83
N SER A 444 -37.32 -20.68 -18.78
CA SER A 444 -36.40 -19.75 -18.12
C SER A 444 -35.21 -20.47 -17.47
N LEU A 445 -35.48 -21.61 -16.82
CA LEU A 445 -34.45 -22.44 -16.19
C LEU A 445 -33.52 -23.12 -17.21
N GLU A 446 -34.03 -23.56 -18.35
CA GLU A 446 -33.21 -24.13 -19.43
C GLU A 446 -32.27 -23.09 -20.04
N GLN A 447 -32.75 -21.86 -20.22
CA GLN A 447 -31.90 -20.75 -20.64
C GLN A 447 -30.82 -20.42 -19.60
N ALA A 448 -31.18 -20.41 -18.31
CA ALA A 448 -30.21 -20.23 -17.22
C ALA A 448 -29.14 -21.36 -17.20
N LEU A 449 -29.57 -22.62 -17.37
CA LEU A 449 -28.68 -23.77 -17.42
C LEU A 449 -27.67 -23.67 -18.58
N ALA A 450 -28.14 -23.29 -19.77
CA ALA A 450 -27.26 -23.09 -20.93
C ALA A 450 -26.17 -22.04 -20.64
N LEU A 451 -26.53 -20.92 -20.01
CA LEU A 451 -25.58 -19.89 -19.63
C LEU A 451 -24.61 -20.36 -18.53
N PHE A 452 -25.08 -21.11 -17.52
CA PHE A 452 -24.19 -21.68 -16.50
C PHE A 452 -23.16 -22.65 -17.11
N GLN A 453 -23.58 -23.44 -18.10
CA GLN A 453 -22.68 -24.33 -18.85
C GLN A 453 -21.68 -23.53 -19.70
N GLU A 454 -22.12 -22.46 -20.38
CA GLU A 454 -21.26 -21.55 -21.16
C GLU A 454 -20.14 -20.97 -20.30
N VAL A 455 -20.45 -20.52 -19.07
CA VAL A 455 -19.46 -19.92 -18.16
C VAL A 455 -18.74 -20.93 -17.26
N GLY A 456 -19.01 -22.23 -17.41
CA GLY A 456 -18.39 -23.30 -16.63
C GLY A 456 -18.81 -23.38 -15.15
N ASP A 457 -19.93 -22.76 -14.77
CA ASP A 457 -20.47 -22.77 -13.40
C ASP A 457 -21.26 -24.07 -13.13
N ARG A 458 -20.51 -25.15 -12.87
CA ARG A 458 -21.06 -26.50 -12.68
C ARG A 458 -21.97 -26.62 -11.47
N GLU A 459 -21.72 -25.85 -10.41
CA GLU A 459 -22.50 -25.87 -9.19
C GLU A 459 -23.91 -25.35 -9.45
N ASN A 460 -24.02 -24.13 -10.00
CA ASN A 460 -25.33 -23.56 -10.32
C ASN A 460 -26.03 -24.32 -11.46
N ALA A 461 -25.29 -24.87 -12.42
CA ALA A 461 -25.87 -25.77 -13.42
C ALA A 461 -26.55 -26.98 -12.77
N SER A 462 -25.89 -27.63 -11.80
CA SER A 462 -26.46 -28.77 -11.07
C SER A 462 -27.69 -28.39 -10.25
N ILE A 463 -27.66 -27.24 -9.56
CA ILE A 463 -28.81 -26.72 -8.81
C ILE A 463 -29.99 -26.48 -9.76
N THR A 464 -29.74 -25.84 -10.90
CA THR A 464 -30.77 -25.52 -11.90
C THR A 464 -31.42 -26.79 -12.46
N ILE A 465 -30.62 -27.83 -12.74
CA ILE A 465 -31.15 -29.14 -13.17
C ILE A 465 -32.13 -29.72 -12.14
N ASN A 466 -31.77 -29.66 -10.85
CA ASN A 466 -32.65 -30.16 -9.78
C ASN A 466 -33.96 -29.34 -9.70
N ILE A 467 -33.88 -28.02 -9.90
CA ILE A 467 -35.07 -27.16 -9.93
C ILE A 467 -35.97 -27.55 -11.11
N ILE A 468 -35.41 -27.74 -12.32
CA ILE A 468 -36.17 -28.18 -13.50
C ILE A 468 -36.88 -29.50 -13.23
N GLN A 469 -36.18 -30.49 -12.65
CA GLN A 469 -36.77 -31.79 -12.31
C GLN A 469 -37.95 -31.64 -11.34
N ARG A 470 -37.79 -30.84 -10.28
CA ARG A 470 -38.85 -30.55 -9.30
C ARG A 470 -40.07 -29.90 -9.96
N VAL A 471 -39.86 -28.91 -10.83
CA VAL A 471 -40.95 -28.20 -11.54
C VAL A 471 -41.71 -29.16 -12.46
N ARG A 472 -41.01 -30.06 -13.16
CA ARG A 472 -41.62 -31.06 -14.05
C ARG A 472 -42.40 -32.15 -13.28
N GLN A 473 -42.00 -32.47 -12.05
CA GLN A 473 -42.62 -33.52 -11.23
C GLN A 473 -43.83 -33.05 -10.41
N LYS A 474 -43.97 -31.75 -10.17
CA LYS A 474 -45.13 -31.18 -9.47
C LYS A 474 -46.38 -31.57 -10.30
N ARG A 475 -47.27 -32.40 -9.73
CA ARG A 475 -48.48 -32.89 -10.41
C ARG A 475 -49.54 -31.81 -10.47
#